data_AF-A0A5C5V0B1-F1
#
_entry.id   AF-A0A5C5V0B1-F1
#
_cell.length_a   1.000
_cell.length_b   1.000
_cell.length_c   1.000
_cell.angle_alpha   90.00
_cell.angle_beta   90.00
_cell.angle_gamma   90.00
#
_symmetry.space_group_name_H-M   'P 1'
#
loop_
_entity.id
_entity.type
_entity.pdbx_description
1 polymer ?
#
loop_
_entity_poly.entity_id
_entity_poly.type
_entity_poly.pdbx_seq_one_letter_code
_entity_poly.pdbx_strand_id
1 'polypeptide(L)'
;MDPQQAIDLGREALLVTTIVAAPVLLAGMVVGLLIGLLQALTQIQEQTVAFVPKLLAMAVALAMTLPWLLTRLMEYSGGLISSIPERL
;
A
#
# COMPACT_ATOMS: atom_id res chain seq x y z
N MET A 1 -9.56 -19.62 21.06
CA MET A 1 -8.75 -19.42 19.84
C MET A 1 -8.17 -20.73 19.34
N ASP A 2 -8.75 -21.28 18.27
CA ASP A 2 -8.20 -22.42 17.52
C ASP A 2 -7.05 -21.93 16.61
N PRO A 3 -5.94 -22.68 16.43
CA PRO A 3 -4.92 -22.42 15.42
C PRO A 3 -5.45 -21.99 14.04
N GLN A 4 -6.58 -22.54 13.58
CA GLN A 4 -7.19 -22.15 12.31
C GLN A 4 -7.67 -20.70 12.29
N GLN A 5 -8.26 -20.23 13.40
CA GLN A 5 -8.74 -18.85 13.52
C GLN A 5 -7.59 -17.84 13.50
N ALA A 6 -6.44 -18.21 14.07
CA ALA A 6 -5.25 -17.36 14.04
C ALA A 6 -4.67 -17.20 12.61
N ILE A 7 -4.70 -18.29 11.84
CA ILE A 7 -4.28 -18.27 10.43
C ILE A 7 -5.21 -17.40 9.59
N ASP A 8 -6.53 -17.54 9.77
CA ASP A 8 -7.52 -16.75 9.04
C ASP A 8 -7.40 -15.26 9.34
N LEU A 9 -7.18 -14.90 10.60
CA LEU A 9 -6.92 -13.52 11.00
C LEU A 9 -5.66 -12.95 10.33
N GLY A 10 -4.58 -13.73 10.30
CA GLY A 10 -3.33 -13.33 9.63
C GLY A 10 -3.53 -13.14 8.12
N ARG A 11 -4.30 -14.02 7.47
CA ARG A 11 -4.65 -13.89 6.05
C ARG A 11 -5.44 -12.61 5.79
N GLU A 12 -6.42 -12.29 6.62
CA GLU A 12 -7.24 -11.09 6.48
C GLU A 12 -6.39 -9.82 6.65
N ALA A 13 -5.52 -9.80 7.66
CA ALA A 13 -4.57 -8.70 7.87
C ALA A 13 -3.68 -8.45 6.64
N LEU A 14 -3.14 -9.52 6.05
CA LEU A 14 -2.31 -9.43 4.84
C LEU A 14 -3.10 -8.92 3.64
N LEU A 15 -4.34 -9.36 3.47
CA LEU A 15 -5.21 -8.88 2.39
C LEU A 15 -5.52 -7.39 2.53
N VAL A 16 -5.91 -6.93 3.71
CA VAL A 16 -6.18 -5.51 3.98
C VAL A 16 -4.93 -4.68 3.74
N THR A 17 -3.78 -5.13 4.23
CA THR A 17 -2.48 -4.45 4.01
C THR A 17 -2.16 -4.34 2.52
N THR A 18 -2.36 -5.42 1.76
CA THR A 18 -2.10 -5.44 0.31
C THR A 18 -3.00 -4.45 -0.43
N ILE A 19 -4.30 -4.43 -0.11
CA ILE A 19 -5.28 -3.52 -0.72
C ILE A 19 -4.94 -2.07 -0.40
N VAL A 20 -4.59 -1.78 0.85
CA VAL A 20 -4.20 -0.45 1.32
C VAL A 20 -2.91 0.03 0.67
N ALA A 21 -1.91 -0.83 0.50
CA ALA A 21 -0.63 -0.48 -0.11
C ALA A 21 -0.70 -0.36 -1.65
N ALA A 22 -1.62 -1.08 -2.30
CA ALA A 22 -1.75 -1.16 -3.75
C ALA A 22 -1.71 0.20 -4.48
N PRO A 23 -2.51 1.22 -4.13
CA PRO A 23 -2.52 2.49 -4.88
C PRO A 23 -1.17 3.21 -4.88
N VAL A 24 -0.47 3.22 -3.73
CA VAL A 24 0.84 3.87 -3.59
C VAL A 24 1.91 3.08 -4.35
N LEU A 25 1.88 1.76 -4.27
CA LEU A 25 2.81 0.88 -5.00
C LEU A 25 2.62 0.96 -6.51
N LEU A 26 1.37 0.96 -6.99
CA LEU A 26 1.05 1.09 -8.41
C LEU A 26 1.50 2.45 -8.96
N ALA A 27 1.25 3.54 -8.24
CA ALA A 27 1.72 4.87 -8.64
C ALA A 27 3.26 4.91 -8.73
N GLY A 28 3.95 4.40 -7.70
CA GLY A 28 5.41 4.32 -7.70
C GLY A 28 5.99 3.42 -8.78
N MET A 29 5.30 2.34 -9.13
CA MET A 29 5.68 1.41 -10.19
C MET A 29 5.54 2.06 -11.57
N VAL A 30 4.39 2.67 -11.87
CA VAL A 30 4.14 3.32 -13.17
C VAL A 30 5.15 4.46 -13.39
N VAL A 31 5.32 5.33 -12.41
CA VAL A 31 6.26 6.46 -12.54
C VAL A 31 7.71 5.99 -12.55
N GLY A 32 8.07 5.00 -11.73
CA GLY A 32 9.40 4.42 -11.75
C GLY A 32 9.75 3.79 -13.09
N LEU A 33 8.80 3.09 -13.73
CA LEU A 33 8.98 2.50 -15.05
C LEU A 33 9.16 3.58 -16.13
N LEU A 34 8.29 4.59 -16.13
CA LEU A 34 8.36 5.69 -17.10
C LEU A 34 9.67 6.46 -17.01
N ILE A 35 10.09 6.82 -15.80
CA ILE A 35 11.35 7.55 -15.60
C ILE A 35 12.56 6.65 -15.89
N GLY A 36 12.52 5.37 -15.51
CA GLY A 36 13.58 4.41 -15.83
C GLY A 36 13.78 4.25 -17.35
N LEU A 37 12.69 4.25 -18.12
CA LEU A 37 12.76 4.23 -19.59
C LEU A 37 13.40 5.52 -20.12
N LEU A 38 13.01 6.69 -19.61
CA LEU A 38 13.61 7.98 -20.01
C LEU A 38 15.10 8.05 -19.66
N GLN A 39 15.50 7.54 -18.50
CA GLN A 39 16.91 7.46 -18.10
C GLN A 39 17.71 6.55 -19.04
N ALA A 40 17.15 5.41 -19.43
CA ALA A 40 17.78 4.50 -20.39
C ALA A 40 17.93 5.14 -21.78
N LEU A 41 16.91 5.85 -22.25
CA LEU A 41 16.91 6.53 -23.57
C LEU A 41 17.87 7.72 -23.63
N THR A 42 18.01 8.48 -22.54
CA THR A 42 18.85 9.69 -22.48
C THR A 42 20.27 9.43 -21.99
N GLN A 43 20.57 8.21 -21.56
CA GLN A 43 21.84 7.82 -20.93
C GLN A 43 22.17 8.58 -19.63
N ILE A 44 21.20 9.29 -19.03
CA ILE A 44 21.36 9.99 -17.76
C ILE A 44 21.06 9.01 -16.62
N GLN A 45 22.11 8.44 -16.01
CA GLN A 45 22.02 7.50 -14.89
C GLN A 45 22.18 8.17 -13.52
N GLU A 46 21.74 9.42 -13.40
CA GLU A 46 21.74 10.14 -12.12
C GLU A 46 20.61 9.60 -11.23
N GLN A 47 20.98 8.95 -10.12
CA GLN A 47 20.02 8.31 -9.21
C GLN A 47 18.95 9.29 -8.67
N THR A 48 19.32 10.56 -8.48
CA THR A 48 18.44 11.61 -7.96
C THR A 48 17.29 11.95 -8.93
N VAL A 49 17.52 11.85 -10.24
CA VAL A 49 16.54 12.21 -11.28
C VAL A 49 15.37 11.22 -11.30
N ALA A 50 15.61 9.93 -10.99
CA ALA A 50 14.54 8.94 -10.86
C ALA A 50 13.79 9.06 -9.53
N PHE A 51 14.48 9.48 -8.48
CA PHE A 51 13.95 9.42 -7.13
C PHE A 51 12.86 10.48 -6.86
N VAL A 52 13.10 11.73 -7.26
CA VAL A 52 12.20 12.85 -6.94
C VAL A 52 10.82 12.73 -7.60
N PRO A 53 10.70 12.47 -8.92
CA PRO A 53 9.39 12.35 -9.56
C PRO A 53 8.58 11.17 -9.01
N LYS A 54 9.26 10.05 -8.73
CA LYS A 54 8.64 8.85 -8.14
C LYS A 54 8.08 9.13 -6.75
N LEU A 55 8.84 9.81 -5.88
CA LEU A 55 8.37 10.18 -4.54
C LEU A 55 7.15 11.11 -4.59
N LEU A 56 7.19 12.13 -5.45
CA LEU A 56 6.06 13.04 -5.63
C LEU A 56 4.80 12.30 -6.06
N ALA A 57 4.92 11.38 -7.02
CA ALA A 57 3.79 10.58 -7.48
C ALA A 57 3.21 9.68 -6.36
N MET A 58 4.07 9.04 -5.58
CA MET A 58 3.65 8.23 -4.43
C MET A 58 2.98 9.08 -3.35
N ALA A 59 3.48 10.28 -3.07
CA ALA A 59 2.90 11.21 -2.11
C ALA A 59 1.52 11.72 -2.56
N VAL A 60 1.37 12.04 -3.85
CA VAL A 60 0.07 12.44 -4.42
C VAL A 60 -0.92 11.28 -4.37
N ALA A 61 -0.51 10.07 -4.75
CA ALA A 61 -1.36 8.88 -4.68
C ALA A 61 -1.81 8.60 -3.23
N LEU A 62 -0.89 8.72 -2.26
CA LEU A 62 -1.21 8.61 -0.84
C LEU A 62 -2.20 9.67 -0.40
N ALA A 63 -1.98 10.95 -0.74
CA ALA A 63 -2.86 12.05 -0.37
C ALA A 63 -4.27 11.89 -0.94
N MET A 64 -4.39 11.44 -2.20
CA MET A 64 -5.69 11.20 -2.85
C MET A 64 -6.43 10.00 -2.25
N THR A 65 -5.71 8.95 -1.89
CA THR A 65 -6.29 7.72 -1.32
C THR A 65 -6.41 7.74 0.19
N LEU A 66 -5.94 8.79 0.86
CA LEU A 66 -5.88 8.88 2.32
C LEU A 66 -7.23 8.67 3.02
N PRO A 67 -8.36 9.28 2.58
CA PRO A 67 -9.65 9.07 3.23
C PRO A 67 -10.14 7.62 3.11
N TRP A 68 -9.93 7.02 1.94
CA TRP A 68 -10.30 5.63 1.67
C TRP A 68 -9.46 4.66 2.51
N LEU A 69 -8.15 4.92 2.60
CA LEU A 69 -7.20 4.14 3.38
C LEU A 69 -7.60 4.12 4.87
N LEU A 70 -7.90 5.29 5.43
CA LEU A 70 -8.37 5.42 6.80
C LEU A 70 -9.69 4.67 7.03
N THR A 71 -10.63 4.76 6.08
CA THR A 71 -11.90 4.02 6.17
C THR A 71 -11.68 2.52 6.25
N ARG A 72 -10.81 1.96 5.38
CA ARG A 72 -10.48 0.53 5.40
C ARG A 72 -9.79 0.08 6.69
N LEU A 73 -8.87 0.88 7.21
CA LEU A 73 -8.20 0.57 8.48
C LEU A 73 -9.18 0.61 9.66
N MET A 74 -10.10 1.58 9.67
CA MET A 74 -11.14 1.66 10.70
C MET A 74 -12.13 0.50 10.62
N GLU A 75 -12.57 0.13 9.42
CA GLU A 75 -13.43 -1.05 9.18
C GLU A 75 -12.78 -2.33 9.72
N TYR A 76 -11.53 -2.59 9.32
CA TYR A 76 -10.80 -3.78 9.77
C TYR A 76 -10.56 -3.77 11.29
N SER A 77 -10.11 -2.64 11.84
CA SER A 77 -9.81 -2.53 13.28
C SER A 77 -11.08 -2.64 14.13
N GLY A 78 -12.19 -2.03 13.68
CA GLY A 78 -13.49 -2.11 14.34
C GLY A 78 -14.07 -3.53 14.29
N GLY A 79 -13.98 -4.20 13.14
CA GLY A 79 -14.35 -5.61 12.99
C GLY A 79 -13.51 -6.52 13.89
N LEU A 80 -12.19 -6.26 13.95
CA LEU A 80 -11.29 -7.01 14.82
C LEU A 80 -11.71 -6.87 16.29
N ILE A 81 -11.85 -5.64 16.79
CA ILE A 81 -12.17 -5.37 18.21
C ILE A 81 -13.55 -5.94 18.58
N SER A 82 -14.55 -5.79 17.72
CA SER A 82 -15.90 -6.33 17.96
C SER A 82 -15.97 -7.86 17.93
N SER A 83 -15.06 -8.52 17.22
CA SER A 83 -14.95 -9.98 17.19
C SER A 83 -14.16 -10.58 18.37
N ILE A 84 -13.51 -9.76 19.20
CA ILE A 84 -12.74 -10.24 20.37
C ILE A 84 -13.63 -11.00 21.39
N PRO A 85 -14.80 -10.49 21.80
CA PRO A 85 -15.67 -11.16 22.77
C PRO A 85 -16.18 -12.52 22.30
N GLU A 86 -16.36 -12.72 20.98
CA GLU A 86 -16.79 -13.99 20.39
C GLU A 86 -15.67 -15.02 20.25
N ARG A 87 -14.40 -14.60 20.38
CA ARG A 87 -13.20 -15.43 20.17
C ARG A 87 -12.48 -15.82 21.48
N LEU A 88 -12.92 -15.27 22.61
CA LEU A 88 -12.54 -15.61 23.98
C LEU A 88 -13.27 -16.89 24.44
#